data_AF-A0A1H3JMN0-F1
#
_entry.id   AF-A0A1H3JMN0-F1
#
_cell.length_a   1.000
_cell.length_b   1.000
_cell.length_c   1.000
_cell.angle_alpha   90.00
_cell.angle_beta   90.00
_cell.angle_gamma   90.00
#
_symmetry.space_group_name_H-M   'P 1'
#
loop_
_entity.id
_entity.type
_entity.pdbx_description
1 polymer ?
#
loop_
_entity_poly.entity_id
_entity_poly.type
_entity_poly.pdbx_seq_one_letter_code
_entity_poly.pdbx_strand_id
1 'polypeptide(L)'
;MILYNITTSLDPEIAERWLAYMQDTHMPEVMATGFFVKSQLCRMLDEEEGGITYASQYYAVSREQLETYQEVAAPALRADMDRHFGGRYASFRTMLEVLG
;
A
#
# COMPACT_ATOMS: atom_id res chain seq x y z
N MET A 1 -7.98 2.48 -16.64
CA MET A 1 -7.99 2.15 -15.19
C MET A 1 -6.68 2.66 -14.59
N ILE A 2 -6.66 3.05 -13.32
CA ILE A 2 -5.45 3.54 -12.65
C ILE A 2 -4.93 2.48 -11.69
N LEU A 3 -3.62 2.22 -11.77
CA LEU A 3 -2.89 1.43 -10.79
C LEU A 3 -2.21 2.39 -9.81
N TYR A 4 -2.65 2.36 -8.56
CA TYR A 4 -2.00 3.02 -7.45
C TYR A 4 -1.04 2.05 -6.78
N ASN A 5 0.26 2.27 -6.97
CA ASN A 5 1.32 1.42 -6.44
C ASN A 5 2.01 2.13 -5.27
N ILE A 6 2.12 1.44 -4.14
CA ILE A 6 2.86 1.88 -2.96
C ILE A 6 4.00 0.90 -2.75
N THR A 7 5.22 1.37 -2.96
CA THR A 7 6.43 0.63 -2.62
C THR A 7 6.85 1.02 -1.22
N THR A 8 7.02 0.03 -0.34
CA THR A 8 7.31 0.22 1.08
C THR A 8 8.54 -0.58 1.47
N SER A 9 9.60 0.12 1.87
CA SER A 9 10.79 -0.48 2.48
C SER A 9 10.64 -0.49 4.00
N LEU A 10 11.09 -1.58 4.62
CA LEU A 10 10.89 -1.91 6.03
C LEU A 10 12.23 -2.19 6.70
N ASP A 11 12.29 -1.87 7.98
CA ASP A 11 13.23 -2.52 8.90
C ASP A 11 12.93 -4.05 8.93
N PRO A 12 13.91 -4.93 8.69
CA PRO A 12 13.71 -6.38 8.74
C PRO A 12 13.03 -6.89 10.01
N GLU A 13 13.24 -6.24 11.16
CA GLU A 13 12.66 -6.65 12.44
C GLU A 13 11.13 -6.54 12.47
N ILE A 14 10.53 -5.70 11.62
CA ILE A 14 9.06 -5.53 11.57
C ILE A 14 8.40 -6.28 10.43
N ALA A 15 9.17 -6.89 9.52
CA ALA A 15 8.65 -7.34 8.23
C ALA A 15 7.54 -8.38 8.33
N GLU A 16 7.67 -9.37 9.20
CA GLU A 16 6.64 -10.41 9.39
C GLU A 16 5.34 -9.82 9.95
N ARG A 17 5.45 -8.95 10.97
CA ARG A 17 4.29 -8.29 11.58
C ARG A 17 3.61 -7.33 10.62
N TRP A 18 4.39 -6.59 9.84
CA TRP A 18 3.88 -5.69 8.81
C TRP A 18 3.15 -6.46 7.72
N LEU A 19 3.72 -7.57 7.25
CA LEU A 19 3.09 -8.44 6.25
C LEU A 19 1.74 -8.98 6.73
N ALA A 20 1.69 -9.54 7.95
CA ALA A 20 0.44 -10.03 8.54
C ALA A 20 -0.60 -8.91 8.67
N TYR A 21 -0.21 -7.75 9.19
CA TYR A 21 -1.11 -6.59 9.30
C TYR A 21 -1.64 -6.11 7.94
N MET A 22 -0.81 -6.11 6.90
CA MET A 22 -1.24 -5.74 5.55
C MET A 22 -2.27 -6.74 4.99
N GLN A 23 -2.03 -8.03 5.17
CA GLN A 23 -2.92 -9.09 4.67
C GLN A 23 -4.23 -9.16 5.45
N ASP A 24 -4.19 -9.03 6.77
CA ASP A 24 -5.32 -9.31 7.66
C ASP A 24 -6.12 -8.06 8.03
N THR A 25 -5.55 -6.86 7.85
CA THR A 25 -6.18 -5.61 8.32
C THR A 25 -6.13 -4.50 7.28
N HIS A 26 -4.94 -3.96 6.97
CA HIS A 26 -4.85 -2.71 6.22
C HIS A 26 -5.37 -2.82 4.79
N MET A 27 -4.95 -3.83 4.02
CA MET A 27 -5.44 -3.97 2.64
C MET A 27 -6.94 -4.31 2.59
N PRO A 28 -7.48 -5.20 3.44
CA PRO A 28 -8.92 -5.38 3.59
C PRO A 28 -9.68 -4.08 3.88
N GLU A 29 -9.19 -3.24 4.80
CA GLU A 29 -9.81 -1.95 5.11
C GLU A 29 -9.76 -0.96 3.94
N VAL A 30 -8.62 -0.89 3.23
CA VAL A 30 -8.50 -0.10 1.99
C VAL A 30 -9.52 -0.57 0.96
N MET A 31 -9.68 -1.87 0.76
CA MET A 31 -10.67 -2.42 -0.17
C MET A 31 -12.11 -2.15 0.28
N ALA A 32 -12.39 -2.18 1.59
CA ALA A 32 -13.69 -1.89 2.16
C ALA A 32 -14.15 -0.43 1.95
N THR A 33 -13.24 0.48 1.60
CA THR A 33 -13.59 1.86 1.22
C THR A 33 -14.41 1.94 -0.08
N GLY A 34 -14.35 0.91 -0.92
CA GLY A 34 -15.09 0.85 -2.19
C GLY A 34 -14.45 1.61 -3.35
N PHE A 35 -13.31 2.28 -3.18
CA PHE A 35 -12.62 3.02 -4.25
C PHE A 35 -11.78 2.14 -5.19
N PHE A 36 -11.54 0.88 -4.82
CA PHE A 36 -10.69 -0.03 -5.57
C PHE A 36 -11.42 -1.32 -5.93
N VAL A 37 -11.16 -1.81 -7.14
CA VAL A 37 -11.78 -3.04 -7.68
C VAL A 37 -10.90 -4.28 -7.51
N LYS A 38 -9.61 -4.06 -7.25
CA LYS A 38 -8.62 -5.12 -7.05
C LYS A 38 -7.47 -4.59 -6.19
N SER A 39 -6.89 -5.49 -5.39
CA SER A 39 -5.61 -5.26 -4.70
C SER A 39 -4.65 -6.42 -4.90
N GLN A 40 -3.35 -6.16 -4.81
CA GLN A 40 -2.31 -7.18 -4.78
C GLN A 40 -1.15 -6.74 -3.89
N LEU A 41 -0.56 -7.69 -3.15
CA LEU A 41 0.66 -7.47 -2.38
C LEU A 41 1.79 -8.30 -3.02
N CYS A 42 2.88 -7.62 -3.35
CA CYS A 42 4.06 -8.24 -3.94
C CYS A 42 5.27 -8.00 -3.02
N ARG A 43 6.20 -8.96 -2.98
CA ARG A 43 7.52 -8.78 -2.39
C ARG A 43 8.52 -8.50 -3.52
N MET A 44 9.45 -7.58 -3.30
CA MET A 44 10.57 -7.36 -4.22
C MET A 44 11.55 -8.54 -4.12
N LEU A 45 11.99 -9.09 -5.26
CA LEU A 45 12.94 -10.20 -5.26
C LEU A 45 14.39 -9.71 -5.23
N ASP A 46 14.67 -8.60 -5.92
CA ASP A 46 16.00 -8.04 -6.08
C ASP A 46 16.21 -6.86 -5.12
N GLU A 47 16.27 -7.14 -3.83
CA GLU A 47 16.49 -6.14 -2.77
C GLU A 47 17.98 -5.85 -2.57
N GLU A 48 18.33 -4.59 -2.25
CA GLU A 48 19.67 -4.27 -1.76
C GLU A 48 19.93 -4.96 -0.41
N GLU A 49 21.18 -5.38 -0.15
CA GLU A 49 21.53 -6.17 1.03
C GLU A 49 21.01 -5.54 2.34
N GLY A 50 20.12 -6.26 3.02
CA GLY A 50 19.63 -5.92 4.37
C GLY A 50 18.30 -5.17 4.43
N GLY A 51 17.66 -4.85 3.30
CA GLY A 51 16.30 -4.29 3.27
C GLY A 51 15.22 -5.34 3.02
N ILE A 52 13.97 -5.05 3.42
CA ILE A 52 12.77 -5.76 2.96
C ILE A 52 11.81 -4.74 2.37
N THR A 53 11.34 -4.99 1.14
CA THR A 53 10.53 -4.11 0.32
C THR A 53 9.32 -4.84 -0.26
N TYR A 54 8.15 -4.28 0.01
CA TYR A 54 6.90 -4.75 -0.56
C TYR A 54 6.30 -3.70 -1.51
N ALA A 55 5.53 -4.16 -2.48
CA ALA A 55 4.67 -3.31 -3.30
C ALA A 55 3.21 -3.68 -3.07
N SER A 56 2.44 -2.79 -2.45
CA SER A 56 0.98 -2.91 -2.39
C SER A 56 0.37 -2.15 -3.57
N GLN A 57 -0.49 -2.82 -4.32
CA GLN A 57 -1.08 -2.34 -5.56
C GLN A 57 -2.59 -2.31 -5.43
N TYR A 58 -3.20 -1.21 -5.84
CA TYR A 58 -4.65 -1.02 -5.83
C TYR A 58 -5.13 -0.47 -7.18
N TYR A 59 -6.23 -1.01 -7.69
CA TYR A 59 -6.76 -0.66 -9.00
C TYR A 59 -8.02 0.19 -8.85
N ALA A 60 -7.96 1.45 -9.26
CA ALA A 60 -9.08 2.38 -9.25
C ALA A 60 -9.65 2.54 -10.67
N VAL A 61 -10.97 2.69 -10.81
CA VAL A 61 -11.61 2.78 -12.14
C VAL A 61 -11.26 4.08 -12.87
N SER A 62 -11.05 5.17 -12.13
CA SER A 62 -10.69 6.49 -12.66
C SER A 62 -9.70 7.21 -11.74
N ARG A 63 -9.07 8.26 -12.28
CA ARG A 63 -8.20 9.17 -11.52
C ARG A 63 -8.97 9.92 -10.43
N GLU A 64 -10.19 10.36 -10.73
CA GLU A 64 -11.07 11.08 -9.78
C GLU A 64 -11.40 10.24 -8.54
N GLN A 65 -11.66 8.94 -8.70
CA GLN A 65 -11.87 8.05 -7.55
C GLN A 65 -10.61 7.89 -6.70
N LEU A 66 -9.44 7.81 -7.33
CA LEU A 66 -8.17 7.74 -6.60
C LEU A 66 -7.90 9.04 -5.83
N GLU A 67 -8.13 10.19 -6.45
CA GLU A 67 -7.99 11.51 -5.81
C GLU A 67 -8.95 11.62 -4.61
N THR A 68 -10.21 11.22 -4.78
CA THR A 68 -11.19 11.20 -3.69
C THR A 68 -10.73 10.28 -2.55
N TYR A 69 -10.29 9.05 -2.84
CA TYR A 69 -9.75 8.13 -1.84
C TYR A 69 -8.59 8.77 -1.05
N GLN A 70 -7.67 9.45 -1.75
CA GLN A 70 -6.51 10.09 -1.14
C GLN A 70 -6.88 11.21 -0.17
N GLU A 71 -7.98 11.91 -0.45
CA GLU A 71 -8.49 12.99 0.38
C GLU A 71 -9.30 12.46 1.58
N VAL A 72 -10.21 11.51 1.35
CA VAL A 72 -11.26 11.18 2.34
C VAL A 72 -10.95 9.95 3.21
N ALA A 73 -10.20 8.97 2.68
CA ALA A 73 -9.98 7.69 3.35
C ALA A 73 -8.51 7.44 3.70
N ALA A 74 -7.60 7.77 2.78
CA ALA A 74 -6.17 7.53 2.96
C ALA A 74 -5.54 8.20 4.20
N PRO A 75 -5.98 9.38 4.70
CA PRO A 75 -5.40 9.97 5.91
C PRO A 75 -5.55 9.08 7.14
N ALA A 76 -6.75 8.55 7.38
CA ALA A 76 -7.02 7.70 8.54
C ALA A 76 -6.26 6.36 8.45
N LEU A 77 -6.29 5.72 7.27
CA LEU A 77 -5.59 4.45 7.03
C LEU A 77 -4.06 4.58 7.17
N ARG A 78 -3.49 5.72 6.72
CA ARG A 78 -2.06 6.02 6.92
C ARG A 78 -1.72 6.25 8.39
N ALA A 79 -2.54 7.03 9.09
CA ALA A 79 -2.33 7.28 10.52
C ALA A 79 -2.38 5.99 11.35
N ASP A 80 -3.23 5.03 10.97
CA ASP A 80 -3.28 3.73 11.64
C ASP A 80 -2.01 2.90 11.38
N MET A 81 -1.57 2.80 10.12
CA MET A 81 -0.29 2.16 9.79
C MET A 81 0.90 2.81 10.53
N ASP A 82 0.92 4.15 10.62
CA ASP A 82 1.94 4.89 11.39
C ASP A 82 1.89 4.58 12.89
N ARG A 83 0.70 4.40 13.47
CA ARG A 83 0.54 4.00 14.87
C ARG A 83 1.19 2.65 15.15
N HIS A 84 1.14 1.72 14.21
CA HIS A 84 1.69 0.37 14.36
C HIS A 84 3.19 0.27 14.01
N PHE A 85 3.66 1.04 13.02
CA PHE A 85 4.98 0.85 12.40
C PHE A 85 5.81 2.13 12.22
N GLY A 86 5.32 3.28 12.71
CA GLY A 86 5.96 4.58 12.55
C GLY A 86 7.45 4.57 12.89
N GLY A 87 8.25 5.20 12.02
CA GLY A 87 9.71 5.27 12.15
C GLY A 87 10.47 4.02 11.69
N ARG A 88 9.79 2.94 11.30
CA ARG A 88 10.41 1.68 10.85
C ARG A 88 10.02 1.26 9.43
N TYR A 89 9.30 2.11 8.72
CA TYR A 89 9.01 1.94 7.30
C TYR A 89 9.10 3.25 6.54
N ALA A 90 9.37 3.17 5.24
CA ALA A 90 9.31 4.29 4.33
C ALA A 90 8.55 3.86 3.07
N SER A 91 7.56 4.65 2.65
CA SER A 91 6.76 4.35 1.46
C SER A 91 6.81 5.47 0.43
N PHE A 92 6.95 5.12 -0.84
CA PHE A 92 6.72 6.02 -1.96
C PHE A 92 5.57 5.51 -2.84
N ARG A 93 4.92 6.45 -3.54
CA ARG A 93 3.69 6.21 -4.28
C ARG A 93 3.87 6.58 -5.74
N THR A 94 3.40 5.70 -6.62
CA THR A 94 3.33 5.96 -8.06
C THR A 94 1.92 5.68 -8.56
N MET A 95 1.51 6.44 -9.58
CA MET A 95 0.23 6.27 -10.26
C MET A 95 0.54 5.91 -11.70
N LEU A 96 0.04 4.76 -12.15
CA LEU A 96 0.25 4.24 -13.48
C LEU A 96 -1.09 4.11 -14.18
N GLU A 97 -1.10 4.36 -15.49
CA GLU A 97 -2.21 3.97 -16.33
C GLU A 97 -2.09 2.47 -16.65
N VAL A 98 -3.19 1.73 -16.44
CA VAL A 98 -3.28 0.35 -16.88
C VAL A 98 -3.65 0.33 -18.35
N LEU A 99 -2.72 -0.11 -19.19
CA LEU A 99 -2.90 -0.32 -20.62
C LEU A 99 -3.22 -1.81 -20.86
N GLY A 100 -4.40 -2.11 -21.40
CA GLY A 100 -4.86 -3.48 -21.64
C GLY A 100 -6.35 -3.54 -21.97
#